data_AF-A0A7J9QC60-F1
#
_entry.id   AF-A0A7J9QC60-F1
#
_cell.length_a   1.000
_cell.length_b   1.000
_cell.length_c   1.000
_cell.angle_alpha   90.00
_cell.angle_beta   90.00
_cell.angle_gamma   90.00
#
_symmetry.space_group_name_H-M   'P 1'
#
loop_
_entity.id
_entity.type
_entity.pdbx_description
1 polymer ?
#
loop_
_entity_poly.entity_id
_entity_poly.type
_entity_poly.pdbx_seq_one_letter_code
_entity_poly.pdbx_strand_id
1 'polypeptide(L)'
;MGFLSNFKKDLDAAKRNKAANINGKHLKKLLTKFKQERDRIETETGVRPQIDSTTQMFMQKILNVWISEGKEIDEEKFWIEVDYNRQFDHPVEFYERQR
;
A
#
# COMPACT_ATOMS: atom_id res chain seq x y z
N MET A 1 25.24 29.93 6.82
CA MET A 1 24.98 29.09 5.63
C MET A 1 23.73 28.25 5.93
N GLY A 2 22.57 28.51 5.31
CA GLY A 2 21.33 27.79 5.71
C GLY A 2 20.21 27.72 4.68
N PHE A 3 20.20 28.57 3.66
CA PHE A 3 19.08 28.64 2.71
C PHE A 3 19.16 27.57 1.61
N LEU A 4 20.34 27.36 1.03
CA LEU A 4 20.56 26.41 -0.07
C LEU A 4 20.54 24.94 0.38
N SER A 5 20.87 24.65 1.65
CA SER A 5 20.86 23.30 2.21
C SER A 5 19.43 22.81 2.48
N ASN A 6 18.55 23.69 2.94
CA ASN A 6 17.14 23.35 3.18
C ASN A 6 16.39 23.17 1.86
N PHE A 7 16.64 24.04 0.86
CA PHE A 7 16.07 23.89 -0.48
C PHE A 7 16.41 22.55 -1.16
N LYS A 8 17.64 22.06 -1.01
CA LYS A 8 18.05 20.74 -1.52
C LYS A 8 17.30 19.60 -0.84
N LYS A 9 17.13 19.66 0.50
CA LYS A 9 16.36 18.67 1.25
C LYS A 9 14.88 18.66 0.85
N ASP A 10 14.27 19.82 0.69
CA ASP A 10 12.87 19.95 0.27
C ASP A 10 12.66 19.43 -1.16
N LEU A 11 13.62 19.71 -2.06
CA LEU A 11 13.60 19.18 -3.43
C LEU A 11 13.72 17.65 -3.44
N ASP A 12 14.61 17.08 -2.63
CA ASP A 12 14.78 15.63 -2.54
C ASP A 12 13.56 14.95 -1.90
N ALA A 13 12.96 15.56 -0.88
CA ALA A 13 11.69 15.12 -0.30
C ALA A 13 10.56 15.17 -1.33
N ALA A 14 10.43 16.26 -2.10
CA ALA A 14 9.44 16.38 -3.16
C ALA A 14 9.64 15.34 -4.28
N LYS A 15 10.89 15.07 -4.68
CA LYS A 15 11.23 14.01 -5.65
C LYS A 15 10.86 12.62 -5.12
N ARG A 16 11.20 12.31 -3.86
CA ARG A 16 10.82 11.05 -3.20
C ARG A 16 9.31 10.89 -3.12
N ASN A 17 8.58 11.94 -2.73
CA ASN A 17 7.12 11.94 -2.67
C ASN A 17 6.49 11.73 -4.04
N LYS A 18 7.03 12.37 -5.10
CA LYS A 18 6.57 12.15 -6.48
C LYS A 18 6.82 10.72 -6.95
N ALA A 19 8.01 10.17 -6.68
CA ALA A 19 8.35 8.79 -7.02
C ALA A 19 7.48 7.78 -6.25
N ALA A 20 7.27 7.98 -4.95
CA ALA A 20 6.39 7.17 -4.12
C ALA A 20 4.94 7.18 -4.63
N ASN A 21 4.42 8.35 -5.02
CA ASN A 21 3.07 8.47 -5.59
C ASN A 21 2.93 7.74 -6.94
N ILE A 22 3.93 7.88 -7.84
CA ILE A 22 3.94 7.16 -9.12
C ILE A 22 4.00 5.64 -8.90
N ASN A 23 4.87 5.19 -7.99
CA ASN A 23 5.03 3.78 -7.65
C ASN A 23 3.74 3.22 -7.01
N GLY A 24 3.12 3.97 -6.10
CA GLY A 24 1.84 3.60 -5.47
C GLY A 24 0.70 3.48 -6.49
N LYS A 25 0.60 4.41 -7.45
CA LYS A 25 -0.40 4.34 -8.53
C LYS A 25 -0.19 3.13 -9.44
N HIS A 26 1.06 2.80 -9.77
CA HIS A 26 1.36 1.63 -10.59
C HIS A 26 1.02 0.34 -9.86
N LEU A 27 1.44 0.23 -8.59
CA LEU A 27 1.14 -0.90 -7.72
C LEU A 27 -0.37 -1.10 -7.56
N LYS A 28 -1.13 -0.03 -7.27
CA LYS A 28 -2.60 -0.07 -7.21
C LYS A 28 -3.21 -0.64 -8.49
N LYS A 29 -2.75 -0.20 -9.67
CA LYS A 29 -3.26 -0.69 -10.95
C LYS A 29 -3.00 -2.19 -11.16
N LEU A 30 -1.83 -2.69 -10.77
CA LEU A 30 -1.50 -4.12 -10.84
C LEU A 30 -2.43 -4.94 -9.93
N LEU A 31 -2.61 -4.49 -8.70
CA LEU A 31 -3.42 -5.19 -7.70
C LEU A 31 -4.91 -5.19 -8.06
N THR A 32 -5.42 -4.10 -8.63
CA THR A 32 -6.77 -4.07 -9.18
C THR A 32 -6.97 -5.15 -10.25
N LYS A 33 -5.99 -5.35 -11.15
CA LYS A 33 -6.09 -6.39 -12.18
C LYS A 33 -6.10 -7.78 -11.55
N PHE A 34 -5.21 -8.05 -10.58
CA PHE A 34 -5.19 -9.33 -9.89
C PHE A 34 -6.49 -9.61 -9.13
N LYS A 35 -7.10 -8.60 -8.49
CA LYS A 35 -8.42 -8.75 -7.86
C LYS A 35 -9.48 -9.10 -8.90
N GLN A 36 -9.55 -8.36 -10.01
CA GLN A 36 -10.53 -8.62 -11.07
C GLN A 36 -10.43 -10.05 -11.61
N GLU A 37 -9.22 -10.57 -11.78
CA GLU A 37 -9.00 -11.94 -12.20
C GLU A 37 -9.43 -12.96 -11.13
N ARG A 38 -9.14 -12.70 -9.86
CA ARG A 38 -9.62 -13.52 -8.73
C ARG A 38 -11.15 -13.54 -8.64
N ASP A 39 -11.79 -12.37 -8.74
CA ASP A 39 -13.25 -12.24 -8.70
C ASP A 39 -13.90 -12.98 -9.89
N ARG A 40 -13.27 -12.92 -11.07
CA ARG A 40 -13.72 -13.67 -12.25
C ARG A 40 -13.66 -15.17 -11.99
N ILE A 41 -12.53 -15.68 -11.48
CA ILE A 41 -12.38 -17.11 -11.16
C ILE A 41 -13.38 -17.54 -10.08
N GLU A 42 -13.60 -16.71 -9.05
CA GLU A 42 -14.60 -16.98 -8.02
C GLU A 42 -16.01 -17.07 -8.61
N THR A 43 -16.35 -16.17 -9.54
CA THR A 43 -17.65 -16.21 -10.23
C THR A 43 -17.80 -17.45 -11.11
N GLU A 44 -16.73 -17.88 -11.79
CA GLU A 44 -16.74 -19.02 -12.71
C GLU A 44 -16.71 -20.38 -11.97
N THR A 45 -16.02 -20.47 -10.83
CA THR A 45 -15.74 -21.74 -10.14
C THR A 45 -16.44 -21.88 -8.79
N GLY A 46 -16.98 -20.79 -8.24
CA GLY A 46 -17.48 -20.71 -6.87
C GLY A 46 -16.38 -20.68 -5.79
N VAL A 47 -15.09 -20.67 -6.18
CA VAL A 47 -13.94 -20.71 -5.27
C VAL A 47 -13.10 -19.44 -5.43
N ARG A 48 -12.93 -18.69 -4.36
CA ARG A 48 -12.05 -17.51 -4.34
C ARG A 48 -10.58 -17.94 -4.28
N PRO A 49 -9.76 -17.62 -5.30
CA PRO A 49 -8.34 -17.91 -5.22
C PRO A 49 -7.69 -17.10 -4.10
N GLN A 50 -6.68 -17.67 -3.45
CA GLN A 50 -5.90 -16.92 -2.47
C GLN A 50 -5.09 -15.80 -3.15
N ILE A 51 -4.74 -14.78 -2.37
CA ILE A 51 -3.78 -13.76 -2.80
C ILE A 51 -2.46 -14.46 -3.09
N ASP A 52 -1.85 -14.17 -4.24
CA ASP A 52 -0.57 -14.78 -4.61
C ASP A 52 0.56 -14.30 -3.70
N SER A 53 1.59 -15.12 -3.56
CA SER A 53 2.72 -14.85 -2.67
C SER A 53 3.47 -13.56 -3.00
N THR A 54 3.51 -13.15 -4.27
CA THR A 54 4.19 -11.92 -4.68
C THR A 54 3.42 -10.69 -4.21
N THR A 55 2.10 -10.68 -4.42
CA THR A 55 1.21 -9.63 -3.88
C THR A 55 1.32 -9.55 -2.36
N GLN A 56 1.30 -10.69 -1.67
CA GLN A 56 1.44 -10.74 -0.22
C GLN A 56 2.78 -10.15 0.25
N MET A 57 3.90 -10.49 -0.41
CA MET A 57 5.22 -9.91 -0.09
C MET A 57 5.25 -8.39 -0.29
N PHE A 58 4.64 -7.87 -1.36
CA PHE A 58 4.56 -6.43 -1.59
C PHE A 58 3.76 -5.72 -0.50
N MET A 59 2.60 -6.26 -0.11
CA MET A 59 1.77 -5.69 0.96
C MET A 59 2.47 -5.76 2.31
N GLN A 60 3.13 -6.88 2.63
CA GLN A 60 3.91 -7.00 3.86
C GLN A 60 5.06 -5.98 3.91
N LYS A 61 5.71 -5.69 2.77
CA LYS A 61 6.76 -4.68 2.73
C LYS A 61 6.22 -3.29 3.04
N ILE A 62 5.03 -2.93 2.56
CA ILE A 62 4.38 -1.66 2.90
C ILE A 62 4.08 -1.60 4.40
N LEU A 63 3.46 -2.65 4.93
CA LEU A 63 3.15 -2.76 6.35
C LEU A 63 4.41 -2.60 7.23
N ASN A 64 5.48 -3.29 6.88
CA ASN A 64 6.77 -3.20 7.59
C ASN A 64 7.37 -1.80 7.55
N VAL A 65 7.20 -1.06 6.45
CA VAL A 65 7.66 0.34 6.38
C VAL A 65 6.91 1.19 7.39
N TRP A 66 5.57 1.12 7.44
CA TRP A 66 4.78 1.91 8.39
C TRP A 66 5.09 1.55 9.85
N ILE A 67 5.27 0.26 10.16
CA ILE A 67 5.68 -0.18 11.50
C ILE A 67 7.08 0.37 11.84
N SER A 68 8.02 0.36 10.88
CA SER A 68 9.38 0.91 11.10
C SER A 68 9.40 2.43 11.29
N GLU A 69 8.39 3.14 10.76
CA GLU A 69 8.16 4.57 10.99
C GLU A 69 7.49 4.86 12.34
N GLY A 70 7.24 3.83 13.16
CA GLY A 70 6.67 3.95 14.50
C GLY A 70 5.15 3.98 14.54
N LYS A 71 4.47 3.61 13.44
CA LYS A 71 3.00 3.52 13.40
C LYS A 71 2.52 2.21 14.02
N GLU A 72 1.53 2.29 14.91
CA GLU A 72 0.89 1.11 15.51
C GLU A 72 -0.26 0.62 14.62
N ILE A 73 0.06 -0.21 13.63
CA ILE A 73 -0.93 -0.66 12.63
C ILE A 73 -1.79 -1.83 13.15
N ASP A 74 -3.08 -1.77 12.87
CA ASP A 74 -4.01 -2.91 12.91
C ASP A 74 -3.82 -3.73 11.63
N GLU A 75 -3.03 -4.80 11.75
CA GLU A 75 -2.69 -5.66 10.61
C GLU A 75 -3.91 -6.39 10.05
N GLU A 76 -4.85 -6.82 10.90
CA GLU A 76 -6.06 -7.51 10.46
C GLU A 76 -6.91 -6.59 9.59
N LYS A 77 -7.13 -5.36 10.05
CA LYS A 77 -7.82 -4.32 9.29
C LYS A 77 -7.12 -4.02 7.96
N PHE A 78 -5.80 -3.92 7.95
CA PHE A 78 -5.03 -3.72 6.72
C PHE A 78 -5.23 -4.86 5.72
N TRP A 79 -5.10 -6.12 6.14
CA TRP A 79 -5.25 -7.29 5.27
C TRP A 79 -6.67 -7.46 4.74
N ILE A 80 -7.69 -7.08 5.51
CA ILE A 80 -9.08 -6.99 5.03
C ILE A 80 -9.17 -6.01 3.87
N GLU A 81 -8.65 -4.78 4.02
CA GLU A 81 -8.69 -3.78 2.95
C GLU A 81 -7.85 -4.17 1.72
N VAL A 82 -6.79 -4.96 1.90
CA VAL A 82 -6.05 -5.56 0.78
C VAL A 82 -6.93 -6.53 0.00
N ASP A 83 -7.71 -7.40 0.65
CA ASP A 83 -8.58 -8.33 -0.08
C ASP A 83 -9.70 -7.61 -0.84
N TYR A 84 -10.17 -6.47 -0.30
CA TYR A 84 -11.11 -5.58 -0.98
C TYR A 84 -10.45 -4.61 -1.99
N ASN A 85 -9.11 -4.57 -2.08
CA ASN A 85 -8.33 -3.63 -2.89
C ASN A 85 -8.66 -2.15 -2.63
N ARG A 86 -8.87 -1.82 -1.36
CA ARG A 86 -9.13 -0.46 -0.84
C ARG A 86 -7.98 0.07 0.02
N GLN A 87 -6.88 -0.68 0.12
CA GLN A 87 -5.71 -0.35 0.91
C GLN A 87 -5.10 1.03 0.57
N PHE A 88 -5.26 1.50 -0.67
CA PHE A 88 -4.79 2.81 -1.15
C PHE A 88 -5.85 3.91 -1.13
N ASP A 89 -7.09 3.62 -0.70
CA ASP A 89 -8.18 4.59 -0.62
C ASP A 89 -8.24 5.28 0.75
N HIS A 90 -7.54 4.72 1.72
CA HIS A 90 -7.45 5.26 3.07
C HIS A 90 -6.05 5.80 3.38
N PRO A 91 -5.95 6.87 4.19
CA PRO A 91 -4.66 7.34 4.70
C PRO A 91 -4.07 6.30 5.68
N VAL A 92 -2.77 6.40 6.00
CA VAL A 92 -2.09 5.44 6.90
C VAL A 92 -2.76 5.41 8.28
N GLU A 93 -3.20 6.58 8.77
CA GLU A 93 -3.89 6.77 10.04
C GLU A 93 -5.18 5.96 10.15
N PHE A 94 -5.82 5.62 9.03
CA PHE A 94 -7.00 4.76 9.05
C PHE A 94 -6.68 3.36 9.57
N TYR A 95 -5.45 2.87 9.35
CA TYR A 95 -5.01 1.55 9.79
C TYR A 95 -4.36 1.58 11.17
N GLU A 96 -4.20 2.74 11.80
CA GLU A 96 -3.63 2.78 13.14
C GLU A 96 -4.63 2.25 14.18
N ARG A 97 -4.14 1.51 15.18
CA ARG A 97 -4.94 1.07 16.32
C ARG A 97 -5.36 2.31 17.10
N GLN A 98 -6.67 2.49 17.29
CA GLN A 98 -7.16 3.53 18.18
C GLN A 98 -6.84 3.14 19.62
N ARG A 99 -6.09 4.00 20.31
CA ARG A 99 -5.77 3.86 21.74
C ARG A 99 -6.89 4.37 22.62
#